data_AF-A0A498D0G5-F1
#
_entry.id   AF-A0A498D0G5-F1
#
_cell.length_a   1.000
_cell.length_b   1.000
_cell.length_c   1.000
_cell.angle_alpha   90.00
_cell.angle_beta   90.00
_cell.angle_gamma   90.00
#
_symmetry.space_group_name_H-M   'P 1'
#
loop_
_entity.id
_entity.type
_entity.pdbx_description
1 polymer ?
#
loop_
_entity_poly.entity_id
_entity_poly.type
_entity_poly.pdbx_seq_one_letter_code
_entity_poly.pdbx_strand_id
1 'polypeptide(L)'
;MAFGVTMSIHSNLGTSPISSVPYSYSFILNMSIGTLTVLMHILMILIQMVLLGKWFQWHQWLQLPVGMIFGTFIDVLMWATQGWSMHVYALQISACLFSCLITAIGVCLVVKANLVFLAGEGLYAAISQRFGFEFGRCKTYGDIVLVLIAVISAWSVLGEIIGVREGTIISALAVGSLVKQMLPKFGFLQFNE
;
A
#
# COMPACT_ATOMS: atom_id res chain seq x y z
N MET A 1 -9.64 -1.40 1.15
CA MET A 1 -8.26 -0.93 0.89
C MET A 1 -8.13 -0.26 -0.48
N ALA A 2 -8.46 -0.91 -1.60
CA ALA A 2 -8.28 -0.36 -2.95
C ALA A 2 -8.95 1.02 -3.17
N PHE A 3 -10.15 1.22 -2.62
CA PHE A 3 -10.83 2.52 -2.63
C PHE A 3 -10.07 3.62 -1.85
N GLY A 4 -9.46 3.27 -0.72
CA GLY A 4 -8.60 4.20 0.03
C GLY A 4 -7.37 4.60 -0.78
N VAL A 5 -6.74 3.66 -1.49
CA VAL A 5 -5.61 3.96 -2.39
C VAL A 5 -6.05 4.89 -3.53
N THR A 6 -7.16 4.59 -4.19
CA THR A 6 -7.73 5.40 -5.28
C THR A 6 -8.03 6.83 -4.80
N MET A 7 -8.66 6.97 -3.64
CA MET A 7 -8.98 8.28 -3.07
C MET A 7 -7.73 9.06 -2.65
N SER A 8 -6.71 8.38 -2.13
CA SER A 8 -5.42 9.01 -1.84
C SER A 8 -4.78 9.58 -3.10
N ILE A 9 -4.85 8.85 -4.22
CA ILE A 9 -4.35 9.33 -5.52
C ILE A 9 -5.12 10.59 -5.96
N HIS A 10 -6.46 10.55 -5.92
CA HIS A 10 -7.29 11.70 -6.29
C HIS A 10 -7.16 12.92 -5.35
N SER A 11 -6.59 12.74 -4.16
CA SER A 11 -6.33 13.85 -3.23
C SER A 11 -5.22 14.79 -3.73
N ASN A 12 -4.41 14.41 -4.72
CA ASN A 12 -3.28 15.17 -5.25
C ASN A 12 -2.20 15.58 -4.21
N LEU A 13 -2.28 15.11 -2.96
CA LEU A 13 -1.26 15.33 -1.93
C LEU A 13 -0.23 14.20 -1.88
N GLY A 14 -0.13 13.38 -2.93
CA GLY A 14 0.69 12.19 -2.96
C GLY A 14 -0.08 10.95 -2.49
N THR A 15 0.59 9.81 -2.55
CA THR A 15 -0.01 8.50 -2.26
C THR A 15 0.53 7.92 -0.96
N SER A 16 -0.03 6.80 -0.51
CA SER A 16 0.63 5.98 0.53
C SER A 16 2.03 5.56 0.08
N PRO A 17 2.99 5.34 1.01
CA PRO A 17 4.36 4.96 0.67
C PRO A 17 4.44 3.73 -0.24
N ILE A 18 3.63 2.70 0.03
CA ILE A 18 3.61 1.48 -0.78
C ILE A 18 3.06 1.71 -2.20
N SER A 19 2.09 2.61 -2.37
CA SER A 19 1.51 2.94 -3.67
C SER A 19 2.30 4.00 -4.43
N SER A 20 3.33 4.60 -3.84
CA SER A 20 4.14 5.64 -4.48
C SER A 20 4.88 5.11 -5.71
N VAL A 21 5.50 3.93 -5.60
CA VAL A 21 6.21 3.27 -6.71
C VAL A 21 5.27 2.98 -7.89
N PRO A 22 4.16 2.23 -7.75
CA PRO A 22 3.30 1.93 -8.89
C PRO A 22 2.63 3.17 -9.49
N TYR A 23 2.41 4.22 -8.69
CA TYR A 23 1.91 5.48 -9.21
C TYR A 23 2.96 6.26 -10.00
N SER A 24 4.18 6.45 -9.48
CA SER A 24 5.24 7.11 -10.25
C SER A 24 5.59 6.34 -11.53
N TYR A 25 5.62 5.01 -11.46
CA TYR A 25 5.91 4.16 -12.61
C TYR A 25 4.77 4.14 -13.64
N SER A 26 3.52 4.50 -13.29
CA SER A 26 2.46 4.59 -14.30
C SER A 26 2.74 5.69 -15.32
N PHE A 27 3.40 6.78 -14.90
CA PHE A 27 3.84 7.85 -15.78
C PHE A 27 5.11 7.48 -16.57
N ILE A 28 6.00 6.66 -15.99
CA ILE A 28 7.24 6.23 -16.65
C ILE A 28 6.98 5.17 -17.73
N LEU A 29 6.14 4.17 -17.42
CA LEU A 29 5.93 2.99 -18.26
C LEU A 29 4.62 3.03 -19.06
N ASN A 30 3.76 4.04 -18.86
CA ASN A 30 2.42 4.13 -19.48
C ASN A 30 1.55 2.89 -19.22
N MET A 31 1.70 2.28 -18.05
CA MET A 31 0.91 1.12 -17.61
C MET A 31 -0.11 1.55 -16.55
N SER A 32 -1.18 0.78 -16.38
CA SER A 32 -2.18 1.06 -15.34
C SER A 32 -1.58 0.88 -13.93
N ILE A 33 -2.08 1.68 -12.98
CA ILE A 33 -1.62 1.64 -11.58
C ILE A 33 -1.90 0.26 -10.97
N GLY A 34 -3.04 -0.34 -11.30
CA GLY A 34 -3.39 -1.70 -10.89
C GLY A 34 -2.38 -2.73 -11.40
N THR A 35 -2.03 -2.70 -12.70
CA THR A 35 -1.04 -3.63 -13.28
C THR A 35 0.33 -3.48 -12.62
N LEU A 36 0.78 -2.24 -12.38
CA LEU A 36 2.05 -1.99 -11.71
C LEU A 36 2.03 -2.43 -10.24
N THR A 37 0.88 -2.29 -9.57
CA THR A 37 0.68 -2.81 -8.21
C THR A 37 0.79 -4.33 -8.18
N VAL A 38 0.21 -5.03 -9.16
CA VAL A 38 0.35 -6.50 -9.29
C VAL A 38 1.81 -6.88 -9.53
N LEU A 39 2.50 -6.20 -10.44
CA LEU A 39 3.90 -6.46 -10.74
C LEU A 39 4.80 -6.24 -9.51
N MET A 40 4.54 -5.17 -8.76
CA MET A 40 5.21 -4.90 -7.49
C MET A 40 4.93 -6.00 -6.46
N HIS A 41 3.69 -6.48 -6.34
CA HIS A 41 3.37 -7.62 -5.46
C HIS A 41 4.11 -8.89 -5.87
N ILE A 42 4.20 -9.19 -7.17
CA ILE A 42 4.99 -10.33 -7.68
C ILE A 42 6.45 -10.18 -7.26
N LEU A 43 7.04 -9.00 -7.47
CA LEU A 43 8.42 -8.71 -7.05
C LEU A 43 8.61 -8.92 -5.55
N MET A 44 7.70 -8.41 -4.72
CA MET A 44 7.75 -8.56 -3.26
C MET A 44 7.66 -10.02 -2.83
N ILE A 45 6.82 -10.83 -3.47
CA ILE A 45 6.70 -12.27 -3.20
C ILE A 45 8.00 -13.00 -3.58
N LEU A 46 8.64 -12.62 -4.70
CA LEU A 46 9.93 -13.18 -5.10
C LEU A 46 11.03 -12.83 -4.09
N ILE A 47 11.09 -11.58 -3.63
CA ILE A 47 12.03 -11.15 -2.58
C ILE A 47 11.76 -11.93 -1.28
N GLN A 48 10.49 -12.06 -0.90
CA GLN A 48 10.08 -12.85 0.26
C GLN A 48 10.53 -14.33 0.13
N MET A 49 10.39 -14.92 -1.06
CA MET A 49 10.83 -16.29 -1.35
C MET A 49 12.34 -16.45 -1.19
N VAL A 50 13.13 -15.53 -1.74
CA VAL A 50 14.59 -15.53 -1.58
C VAL A 50 14.99 -15.35 -0.11
N LEU A 51 14.28 -14.49 0.62
CA LEU A 51 14.60 -14.15 2.01
C LEU A 51 14.28 -15.29 2.99
N LEU A 52 13.12 -15.94 2.82
CA LEU A 52 12.68 -17.04 3.70
C LEU A 52 13.29 -18.38 3.28
N GLY A 53 13.54 -18.58 1.98
CA GLY A 53 14.01 -19.84 1.43
C GLY A 53 13.16 -21.02 1.89
N LYS A 54 13.71 -21.86 2.77
CA LYS A 54 13.03 -23.05 3.33
C LYS A 54 11.87 -22.72 4.27
N TRP A 55 11.78 -21.50 4.77
CA TRP A 55 10.69 -21.06 5.66
C TRP A 55 9.49 -20.48 4.89
N PHE A 56 9.57 -20.44 3.56
CA PHE A 56 8.49 -19.94 2.72
C PHE A 56 7.32 -20.93 2.74
N GLN A 57 6.17 -20.50 3.24
CA GLN A 57 5.00 -21.36 3.42
C GLN A 57 4.08 -21.32 2.20
N TRP A 58 3.35 -22.41 1.96
CA TRP A 58 2.41 -22.51 0.84
C TRP A 58 1.35 -21.39 0.83
N HIS A 59 0.84 -20.98 2.00
CA HIS A 59 -0.14 -19.90 2.13
C HIS A 59 0.34 -18.55 1.58
N GLN A 60 1.66 -18.32 1.47
CA GLN A 60 2.22 -17.10 0.89
C GLN A 60 1.97 -17.01 -0.63
N TRP A 61 1.72 -18.14 -1.31
CA TRP A 61 1.30 -18.12 -2.71
C TRP A 61 -0.10 -17.53 -2.93
N LEU A 62 -0.99 -17.57 -1.92
CA LEU A 62 -2.29 -16.91 -2.02
C LEU A 62 -2.18 -15.38 -2.12
N GLN A 63 -1.02 -14.81 -1.81
CA GLN A 63 -0.77 -13.38 -2.01
C GLN A 63 -0.84 -12.98 -3.49
N LEU A 64 -0.51 -13.89 -4.42
CA LEU A 64 -0.63 -13.64 -5.86
C LEU A 64 -2.07 -13.41 -6.32
N PRO A 65 -3.03 -14.35 -6.12
CA PRO A 65 -4.41 -14.12 -6.53
C PRO A 65 -5.04 -12.95 -5.79
N VAL A 66 -4.77 -12.78 -4.48
CA VAL A 66 -5.25 -11.62 -3.72
C VAL A 66 -4.67 -10.32 -4.29
N GLY A 67 -3.39 -10.31 -4.64
CA GLY A 67 -2.71 -9.16 -5.25
C GLY A 67 -3.27 -8.82 -6.63
N MET A 68 -3.58 -9.82 -7.47
CA MET A 68 -4.20 -9.64 -8.78
C MET A 68 -5.61 -9.03 -8.64
N ILE A 69 -6.44 -9.58 -7.76
CA ILE A 69 -7.77 -9.04 -7.45
C ILE A 69 -7.65 -7.60 -6.92
N PHE A 70 -6.69 -7.34 -6.04
CA PHE A 70 -6.47 -6.00 -5.50
C PHE A 70 -6.09 -4.99 -6.61
N GLY A 71 -5.19 -5.37 -7.52
CA GLY A 71 -4.80 -4.54 -8.65
C GLY A 71 -5.95 -4.26 -9.62
N THR A 72 -6.76 -5.26 -9.95
CA THR A 72 -7.94 -5.05 -10.81
C THR A 72 -8.97 -4.14 -10.14
N PHE A 73 -9.19 -4.27 -8.82
CA PHE A 73 -10.03 -3.33 -8.08
C PHE A 73 -9.49 -1.90 -8.12
N ILE A 74 -8.17 -1.69 -8.06
CA ILE A 74 -7.59 -0.35 -8.22
C ILE A 74 -7.94 0.19 -9.61
N ASP A 75 -7.71 -0.56 -10.68
CA ASP A 75 -7.99 -0.07 -12.04
C ASP A 75 -9.47 0.21 -12.29
N VAL A 76 -10.37 -0.65 -11.81
CA VAL A 76 -11.81 -0.44 -11.90
C VAL A 76 -12.24 0.81 -11.14
N LEU A 77 -11.69 1.03 -9.94
CA LEU A 77 -12.02 2.20 -9.14
C LEU A 77 -11.43 3.48 -9.74
N MET A 78 -10.18 3.45 -10.22
CA MET A 78 -9.57 4.56 -10.94
C MET A 78 -10.39 4.91 -12.18
N TRP A 79 -10.88 3.92 -12.94
CA TRP A 79 -11.78 4.13 -14.09
C TRP A 79 -13.12 4.75 -13.67
N ALA A 80 -13.75 4.22 -12.62
CA ALA A 80 -15.03 4.72 -12.11
C ALA A 80 -14.92 6.14 -11.52
N THR A 81 -13.74 6.54 -11.07
CA THR A 81 -13.48 7.84 -10.42
C THR A 81 -12.67 8.81 -11.28
N GLN A 82 -12.52 8.56 -12.58
CA GLN A 82 -11.75 9.42 -13.51
C GLN A 82 -12.14 10.90 -13.47
N GLY A 83 -13.41 11.21 -13.19
CA GLY A 83 -13.91 12.59 -13.09
C GLY A 83 -13.56 13.31 -11.79
N TRP A 84 -12.96 12.63 -10.81
CA TRP A 84 -12.66 13.22 -9.50
C TRP A 84 -11.38 14.05 -9.59
N SER A 85 -11.53 15.37 -9.44
CA SER A 85 -10.41 16.29 -9.31
C SER A 85 -10.63 17.20 -8.11
N MET A 86 -9.64 17.25 -7.23
CA MET A 86 -9.67 18.08 -6.03
C MET A 86 -8.74 19.27 -6.24
N HIS A 87 -9.31 20.46 -6.44
CA HIS A 87 -8.55 21.69 -6.68
C HIS A 87 -8.36 22.54 -5.40
N VAL A 88 -9.20 22.33 -4.39
CA VAL A 88 -9.16 23.08 -3.13
C VAL A 88 -8.28 22.34 -2.12
N TYR A 89 -7.23 22.98 -1.63
CA TYR A 89 -6.25 22.36 -0.72
C TYR A 89 -6.88 21.78 0.56
N ALA A 90 -7.87 22.46 1.13
CA ALA A 90 -8.62 21.94 2.28
C ALA A 90 -9.36 20.63 1.97
N LEU A 91 -9.96 20.53 0.76
CA LEU A 91 -10.60 19.31 0.29
C LEU A 91 -9.58 18.20 0.08
N GLN A 92 -8.42 18.52 -0.50
CA GLN A 92 -7.32 17.57 -0.68
C GLN A 92 -6.86 16.96 0.66
N ILE A 93 -6.63 17.78 1.69
CA ILE A 93 -6.25 17.28 3.02
C ILE A 93 -7.35 16.39 3.60
N SER A 94 -8.60 16.84 3.54
CA SER A 94 -9.73 16.08 4.07
C SER A 94 -9.87 14.72 3.38
N ALA A 95 -9.67 14.67 2.06
CA ALA A 95 -9.72 13.45 1.28
C ALA A 95 -8.53 12.54 1.57
N CYS A 96 -7.33 13.10 1.76
CA CYS A 96 -6.15 12.35 2.19
C CYS A 96 -6.40 11.68 3.55
N LEU A 97 -6.89 12.42 4.54
CA LEU A 97 -7.22 11.87 5.87
C LEU A 97 -8.33 10.81 5.81
N PHE A 98 -9.37 11.05 5.01
CA PHE A 98 -10.46 10.09 4.83
C PHE A 98 -9.97 8.81 4.11
N SER A 99 -9.07 8.95 3.14
CA SER A 99 -8.42 7.83 2.46
C SER A 99 -7.57 7.00 3.42
N CYS A 100 -6.87 7.65 4.37
CA CYS A 100 -6.13 6.97 5.43
C CYS A 100 -7.07 6.18 6.34
N LEU A 101 -8.22 6.74 6.70
CA LEU A 101 -9.23 6.08 7.54
C LEU A 101 -9.81 4.84 6.84
N ILE A 102 -10.24 4.96 5.58
CA ILE A 102 -10.74 3.83 4.79
C ILE A 102 -9.68 2.74 4.65
N THR A 103 -8.44 3.13 4.40
CA THR A 103 -7.32 2.20 4.27
C THR A 103 -7.07 1.46 5.58
N ALA A 104 -7.03 2.18 6.71
CA ALA A 104 -6.87 1.60 8.04
C ALA A 104 -8.00 0.63 8.40
N ILE A 105 -9.26 0.97 8.13
CA ILE A 105 -10.41 0.07 8.30
C ILE A 105 -10.21 -1.20 7.48
N GLY A 106 -9.83 -1.04 6.21
CA GLY A 106 -9.59 -2.17 5.31
C GLY A 106 -8.48 -3.11 5.82
N VAL A 107 -7.39 -2.55 6.34
CA VAL A 107 -6.30 -3.32 6.96
C VAL A 107 -6.80 -4.05 8.20
N CYS A 108 -7.54 -3.38 9.10
CA CYS A 108 -8.12 -4.02 10.29
C CYS A 108 -9.04 -5.19 9.93
N LEU A 109 -9.87 -5.05 8.90
CA LEU A 109 -10.75 -6.13 8.42
C LEU A 109 -9.96 -7.32 7.88
N VAL A 110 -8.92 -7.07 7.08
CA VAL A 110 -8.05 -8.15 6.55
C VAL A 110 -7.36 -8.90 7.68
N VAL A 111 -6.81 -8.18 8.65
CA VAL A 111 -6.16 -8.78 9.83
C VAL A 111 -7.15 -9.60 10.65
N LYS A 112 -8.37 -9.09 10.86
CA LYS A 112 -9.39 -9.77 11.68
C LYS A 112 -10.01 -10.99 10.99
N ALA A 113 -10.20 -10.92 9.68
CA ALA A 113 -10.72 -12.03 8.89
C ALA A 113 -9.68 -13.14 8.64
N ASN A 114 -8.50 -13.06 9.28
CA ASN A 114 -7.34 -13.92 9.06
C ASN A 114 -7.04 -14.11 7.56
N LEU A 115 -7.29 -13.06 6.77
CA LEU A 115 -7.07 -13.09 5.35
C LEU A 115 -5.59 -13.00 5.06
N VAL A 116 -5.20 -13.59 3.94
CA VAL A 116 -3.81 -13.58 3.48
C VAL A 116 -3.35 -12.13 3.32
N PHE A 117 -2.27 -11.79 4.03
CA PHE A 117 -1.65 -10.48 3.96
C PHE A 117 -1.36 -10.08 2.51
N LEU A 118 -1.50 -8.78 2.19
CA LEU A 118 -0.98 -8.26 0.92
C LEU A 118 0.55 -8.45 0.87
N ALA A 119 1.10 -8.65 -0.32
CA ALA A 119 2.51 -8.99 -0.50
C ALA A 119 3.48 -8.00 0.16
N GLY A 120 3.13 -6.71 0.24
CA GLY A 120 3.92 -5.72 0.97
C GLY A 120 4.04 -6.02 2.47
N GLU A 121 2.91 -6.27 3.14
CA GLU A 121 2.92 -6.66 4.56
C GLU A 121 3.61 -8.03 4.76
N GLY A 122 3.42 -8.94 3.80
CA GLY A 122 4.09 -10.25 3.76
C GLY A 122 5.61 -10.12 3.74
N LEU A 123 6.15 -9.22 2.91
CA LEU A 123 7.58 -8.93 2.84
C LEU A 123 8.11 -8.31 4.14
N TYR A 124 7.38 -7.38 4.74
CA TYR A 124 7.79 -6.77 6.02
C TYR A 124 7.78 -7.78 7.18
N ALA A 125 6.79 -8.67 7.21
CA ALA A 125 6.74 -9.78 8.16
C ALA A 125 7.90 -10.76 7.95
N ALA A 126 8.23 -11.05 6.69
CA ALA A 126 9.36 -11.89 6.31
C ALA A 126 10.71 -11.33 6.78
N ILE A 127 10.93 -10.02 6.60
CA ILE A 127 12.14 -9.32 7.08
C ILE A 127 12.19 -9.35 8.61
N SER A 128 11.07 -9.06 9.27
CA SER A 128 10.96 -9.13 10.73
C SER A 128 11.31 -10.52 11.26
N GLN A 129 10.80 -11.57 10.64
CA GLN A 129 11.09 -12.96 11.02
C GLN A 129 12.56 -13.35 10.76
N ARG A 130 13.14 -12.91 9.65
CA ARG A 130 14.52 -13.28 9.27
C ARG A 130 15.59 -12.58 10.11
N PHE A 131 15.40 -11.30 10.42
CA PHE A 131 16.40 -10.47 11.08
C PHE A 131 16.08 -10.16 12.56
N GLY A 132 14.91 -10.58 13.06
CA GLY A 132 14.49 -10.34 14.45
C GLY A 132 14.14 -8.87 14.74
N PHE A 133 13.92 -8.06 13.71
CA PHE A 133 13.46 -6.68 13.88
C PHE A 133 11.97 -6.63 14.22
N GLU A 134 11.53 -5.59 14.93
CA GLU A 134 10.11 -5.32 15.13
C GLU A 134 9.41 -5.06 13.78
N PHE A 135 8.23 -5.66 13.58
CA PHE A 135 7.42 -5.50 12.36
C PHE A 135 7.18 -4.03 12.01
N GLY A 136 6.86 -3.20 13.01
CA GLY A 136 6.65 -1.77 12.81
C GLY A 136 7.88 -1.06 12.22
N ARG A 137 9.09 -1.40 12.68
CA ARG A 137 10.33 -0.82 12.13
C ARG A 137 10.60 -1.32 10.72
N CYS A 138 10.38 -2.61 10.45
CA CYS A 138 10.52 -3.18 9.09
C CYS A 138 9.63 -2.45 8.09
N LYS A 139 8.38 -2.19 8.49
CA LYS A 139 7.43 -1.42 7.71
C LYS A 139 7.92 0.00 7.44
N THR A 140 8.32 0.73 8.48
CA THR A 140 8.80 2.12 8.32
C THR A 140 10.02 2.19 7.39
N TYR A 141 11.02 1.31 7.57
CA TYR A 141 12.20 1.30 6.70
C TYR A 141 11.86 0.89 5.26
N GLY A 142 11.02 -0.12 5.08
CA GLY A 142 10.56 -0.54 3.76
C GLY A 142 9.80 0.57 3.03
N ASP A 143 8.89 1.26 3.72
CA ASP A 143 8.14 2.39 3.19
C ASP A 143 9.07 3.54 2.78
N ILE A 144 10.10 3.85 3.59
CA ILE A 144 11.13 4.84 3.23
C ILE A 144 11.86 4.43 1.94
N VAL A 145 12.26 3.16 1.82
CA VAL A 145 12.95 2.65 0.63
C VAL A 145 12.06 2.78 -0.61
N LEU A 146 10.78 2.43 -0.52
CA LEU A 146 9.83 2.57 -1.63
C LEU A 146 9.63 4.02 -2.04
N VAL A 147 9.48 4.94 -1.07
CA VAL A 147 9.37 6.37 -1.36
C VAL A 147 10.63 6.90 -2.04
N LEU A 148 11.82 6.50 -1.57
CA LEU A 148 13.09 6.88 -2.20
C LEU A 148 13.19 6.35 -3.64
N ILE A 149 12.81 5.10 -3.88
CA ILE A 149 12.77 4.53 -5.23
C ILE A 149 11.85 5.36 -6.12
N ALA A 150 10.63 5.65 -5.67
CA ALA A 150 9.65 6.44 -6.42
C ALA A 150 10.18 7.85 -6.75
N VAL A 151 10.76 8.54 -5.77
CA VAL A 151 11.32 9.89 -5.95
C VAL A 151 12.51 9.88 -6.92
N ILE A 152 13.47 8.97 -6.73
CA ILE A 152 14.66 8.89 -7.57
C ILE A 152 14.27 8.51 -9.01
N SER A 153 13.38 7.53 -9.19
CA SER A 153 12.94 7.12 -10.52
C SER A 153 12.13 8.21 -11.23
N ALA A 154 11.20 8.87 -10.52
CA ALA A 154 10.40 9.94 -11.10
C ALA A 154 11.27 11.12 -11.52
N TRP A 155 12.16 11.59 -10.62
CA TRP A 155 13.04 12.71 -10.92
C TRP A 155 14.02 12.41 -12.07
N SER A 156 14.59 11.19 -12.12
CA SER A 156 15.58 10.84 -13.14
C SER A 156 14.98 10.69 -14.54
N VAL A 157 13.72 10.24 -14.65
CA VAL A 157 13.08 9.95 -15.95
C VAL A 157 12.13 11.07 -16.39
N LEU A 158 11.33 11.62 -15.46
CA LEU A 158 10.30 12.62 -15.76
C LEU A 158 10.79 14.05 -15.49
N GLY A 159 11.87 14.24 -14.74
CA GLY A 159 12.37 15.56 -14.31
C GLY A 159 11.55 16.20 -13.18
N GLU A 160 10.49 15.55 -12.72
CA GLU A 160 9.59 16.01 -11.66
C GLU A 160 9.21 14.88 -10.70
N ILE A 161 8.89 15.23 -9.46
CA ILE A 161 8.50 14.26 -8.42
C ILE A 161 6.98 14.08 -8.46
N ILE A 162 6.54 12.98 -9.07
CA ILE A 162 5.12 12.62 -9.15
C ILE A 162 4.82 11.51 -8.13
N GLY A 163 3.74 11.67 -7.37
CA GLY A 163 3.25 10.64 -6.43
C GLY A 163 3.69 10.79 -4.98
N VAL A 164 4.71 11.60 -4.71
CA VAL A 164 5.24 11.82 -3.36
C VAL A 164 5.16 13.30 -3.00
N ARG A 165 4.38 13.60 -1.95
CA ARG A 165 4.16 14.95 -1.41
C ARG A 165 3.85 14.87 0.09
N GLU A 166 3.43 15.97 0.73
CA GLU A 166 3.08 16.00 2.16
C GLU A 166 2.06 14.93 2.58
N GLY A 167 1.10 14.57 1.73
CA GLY A 167 0.12 13.52 1.99
C GLY A 167 0.71 12.11 2.08
N THR A 168 1.88 11.85 1.50
CA THR A 168 2.63 10.60 1.68
C THR A 168 3.15 10.48 3.10
N ILE A 169 3.66 11.58 3.66
CA ILE A 169 4.12 11.65 5.06
C ILE A 169 2.91 11.53 6.00
N ILE A 170 1.82 12.25 5.72
CA ILE A 170 0.57 12.15 6.49
C ILE A 170 0.08 10.71 6.50
N SER A 171 0.04 10.04 5.34
CA SER A 171 -0.42 8.66 5.21
C SER A 171 0.47 7.67 5.97
N ALA A 172 1.80 7.83 5.89
CA ALA A 172 2.75 7.00 6.60
C ALA A 172 2.54 7.04 8.12
N LEU A 173 2.29 8.23 8.67
CA LEU A 173 2.07 8.42 10.12
C LEU A 173 0.64 8.05 10.54
N ALA A 174 -0.37 8.42 9.74
CA ALA A 174 -1.77 8.28 10.10
C ALA A 174 -2.24 6.83 10.02
N VAL A 175 -1.96 6.12 8.92
CA VAL A 175 -2.51 4.77 8.69
C VAL A 175 -2.06 3.80 9.78
N GLY A 176 -0.78 3.80 10.14
CA GLY A 176 -0.25 2.93 11.20
C GLY A 176 -0.87 3.23 12.58
N SER A 177 -0.98 4.53 12.92
CA SER A 177 -1.59 4.97 14.17
C SER A 177 -3.08 4.60 14.26
N LEU A 178 -3.84 4.82 13.16
CA LEU A 178 -5.25 4.47 13.06
C LEU A 178 -5.46 2.96 13.20
N VAL A 179 -4.68 2.13 12.50
CA VAL A 179 -4.76 0.67 12.63
C VAL A 179 -4.51 0.24 14.08
N LYS A 180 -3.48 0.79 14.75
CA LYS A 180 -3.18 0.47 16.16
C LYS A 180 -4.33 0.82 17.11
N GLN A 181 -5.02 1.93 16.87
CA GLN A 181 -6.16 2.36 17.68
C GLN A 181 -7.46 1.60 17.38
N MET A 182 -7.67 1.23 16.11
CA MET A 182 -8.90 0.58 15.65
C MET A 182 -8.87 -0.93 15.90
N LEU A 183 -7.74 -1.59 15.67
CA LEU A 183 -7.63 -3.05 15.73
C LEU A 183 -8.12 -3.67 17.06
N PRO A 184 -7.83 -3.10 18.26
CA PRO A 184 -8.39 -3.59 19.52
C PRO A 184 -9.91 -3.45 19.61
N LYS A 185 -10.48 -2.37 19.06
CA LYS A 185 -11.94 -2.10 19.08
C LYS A 185 -12.72 -3.04 18.16
N PHE A 186 -12.07 -3.57 17.12
CA PHE A 186 -12.61 -4.63 16.27
C PHE A 186 -12.58 -6.02 16.97
N GLY A 187 -12.41 -6.07 18.29
CA GLY A 187 -12.50 -7.28 19.12
C GLY A 187 -13.82 -8.06 18.97
N PHE A 188 -14.92 -7.40 18.56
CA PHE A 188 -16.21 -8.04 18.32
C PHE A 188 -16.22 -8.99 17.11
N LEU A 189 -15.32 -8.79 16.14
CA LEU A 189 -15.16 -9.65 14.96
C LEU A 189 -14.08 -10.72 15.21
N GLN A 190 -14.21 -11.47 16.31
CA GLN A 190 -13.46 -12.70 16.49
C GLN A 190 -14.13 -13.79 15.64
N PHE A 191 -13.53 -14.09 14.49
CA PHE A 191 -13.80 -15.35 13.81
C PHE A 191 -13.09 -16.41 14.65
N ASN A 192 -13.85 -17.10 15.51
CA ASN A 192 -13.33 -18.26 16.24
C ASN A 192 -12.82 -19.27 15.21
N GLU A 193 -11.54 -19.64 15.32
CA GLU A 193 -10.99 -20.86 14.71
C GLU A 193 -11.48 -22.10 15.48
#